data_AF-A0A9J6DGT9-F1
#
_entry.id   AF-A0A9J6DGT9-F1
#
_cell.length_a   1.000
_cell.length_b   1.000
_cell.length_c   1.000
_cell.angle_alpha   90.00
_cell.angle_beta   90.00
_cell.angle_gamma   90.00
#
_symmetry.space_group_name_H-M   'P 1'
#
loop_
_entity.id
_entity.type
_entity.pdbx_description
1 polymer ?
#
loop_
_entity_poly.entity_id
_entity_poly.type
_entity_poly.pdbx_seq_one_letter_code
_entity_poly.pdbx_strand_id
1 'polypeptide(L)'
;MKVPNYAICGVSMLRCTLYKRQTDVCYACGGLGHRADVCPNPNKRVCRGCGLVSPPDDHQCSPKCALCGGPHLTADRTCKERFQVPYVVRRRRRRRRKRVKKSQQQLAEEDRSRDSSVASAPRQGRSVTPAGRRRDHSRGRARTKGRSCSRARIQEVPTWADRAKSKPAAPPPEVTQVPLPEHREDPRVAKLIQENACLKAEIQQLRADLESFRKHYSSQGERQQIPPPGDVQACSGKRRASPPQGECDAMETESNSKALESMQQSIKQLADSMTTLLKRVSSLEGTQAALATGSSPPKGPNRAQSPAGAVTVNPTGDWLSQNSNYGGQH
;
A
#
# COMPACT_ATOMS: atom_id res chain seq x y z
N MET A 1 1.82 29.89 4.43
CA MET A 1 0.98 30.91 3.78
C MET A 1 -0.48 30.69 4.16
N LYS A 2 -1.18 31.74 4.60
CA LYS A 2 -2.61 31.72 4.94
C LYS A 2 -3.35 32.33 3.75
N VAL A 3 -4.35 31.64 3.20
CA VAL A 3 -5.16 32.17 2.09
C VAL A 3 -6.11 33.23 2.66
N PRO A 4 -6.20 34.44 2.06
CA PRO A 4 -7.17 35.46 2.48
C PRO A 4 -8.61 34.94 2.40
N ASN A 5 -9.50 35.42 3.27
CA ASN A 5 -10.92 35.06 3.22
C ASN A 5 -11.70 35.87 2.18
N TYR A 6 -11.18 37.04 1.80
CA TYR A 6 -11.75 37.94 0.82
C TYR A 6 -10.65 38.49 -0.07
N ALA A 7 -10.97 38.73 -1.33
CA ALA A 7 -10.14 39.45 -2.28
C ALA A 7 -10.98 40.56 -2.91
N ILE A 8 -10.35 41.71 -3.15
CA ILE A 8 -10.97 42.83 -3.86
C ILE A 8 -10.73 42.59 -5.35
N CYS A 9 -11.81 42.50 -6.13
CA CYS A 9 -11.78 42.47 -7.59
C CYS A 9 -12.53 43.70 -8.11
N GLY A 10 -11.81 44.72 -8.56
CA GLY A 10 -12.39 46.02 -8.91
C GLY A 10 -12.94 46.73 -7.67
N VAL A 11 -14.23 47.05 -7.68
CA VAL A 11 -14.95 47.69 -6.56
C VAL A 11 -15.65 46.69 -5.63
N SER A 12 -15.64 45.40 -5.95
CA SER A 12 -16.37 44.38 -5.19
C SER A 12 -15.44 43.51 -4.34
N MET A 13 -15.88 43.23 -3.11
CA MET A 13 -15.21 42.30 -2.21
C MET A 13 -15.77 40.89 -2.40
N LEU A 14 -14.97 39.99 -2.98
CA LEU A 14 -15.35 38.60 -3.24
C LEU A 14 -14.84 37.68 -2.14
N ARG A 15 -15.69 36.78 -1.66
CA ARG A 15 -15.28 35.75 -0.69
C ARG A 15 -14.41 34.70 -1.38
N CYS A 16 -13.15 34.60 -0.95
CA CYS A 16 -12.25 33.57 -1.42
C CYS A 16 -12.64 32.22 -0.80
N THR A 17 -13.21 31.33 -1.59
CA THR A 17 -13.34 29.93 -1.22
C THR A 17 -12.15 29.15 -1.75
N LEU A 18 -11.53 28.32 -0.90
CA LEU A 18 -10.50 27.39 -1.37
C LEU A 18 -11.08 26.52 -2.49
N TYR A 19 -10.44 26.56 -3.66
CA TYR A 19 -10.79 25.70 -4.77
C TYR A 19 -10.77 24.24 -4.31
N LYS A 20 -11.91 23.56 -4.47
CA LYS A 20 -12.03 22.13 -4.20
C LYS A 20 -11.98 21.41 -5.52
N ARG A 21 -10.86 20.75 -5.80
CA ARG A 21 -10.72 19.90 -6.99
C ARG A 21 -11.81 18.83 -6.97
N GLN A 22 -12.66 18.82 -7.98
CA GLN A 22 -13.64 17.76 -8.17
C GLN A 22 -12.96 16.55 -8.82
N THR A 23 -13.48 15.37 -8.58
CA THR A 23 -13.08 14.18 -9.32
C THR A 23 -13.72 14.25 -10.69
N ASP A 24 -12.88 14.33 -11.73
CA ASP A 24 -13.36 14.34 -13.11
C ASP A 24 -14.00 12.99 -13.44
N VAL A 25 -15.16 13.03 -14.08
CA VAL A 25 -15.88 11.86 -14.57
C VAL A 25 -16.04 12.02 -16.06
N CYS A 26 -15.58 11.03 -16.82
CA CYS A 26 -15.71 11.03 -18.25
C CYS A 26 -17.16 10.77 -18.65
N TYR A 27 -17.76 11.70 -19.40
CA TYR A 27 -19.13 11.56 -19.88
C TYR A 27 -19.29 10.49 -20.97
N ALA A 28 -18.20 10.13 -21.67
CA ALA A 28 -18.22 9.10 -22.72
C ALA A 28 -18.15 7.69 -22.13
N CYS A 29 -17.15 7.41 -21.29
CA CYS A 29 -16.91 6.05 -20.77
C CYS A 29 -17.32 5.83 -19.32
N GLY A 30 -17.79 6.86 -18.60
CA GLY A 30 -18.12 6.78 -17.18
C GLY A 30 -16.91 6.62 -16.24
N GLY A 31 -15.69 6.52 -16.78
CA GLY A 31 -14.45 6.36 -16.03
C GLY A 31 -14.11 7.61 -15.19
N LEU A 32 -13.45 7.38 -14.06
CA LEU A 32 -12.97 8.43 -13.18
C LEU A 32 -11.57 8.90 -13.60
N GLY A 33 -11.26 10.18 -13.35
CA GLY A 33 -9.92 10.73 -13.44
C GLY A 33 -9.52 11.34 -14.79
N HIS A 34 -10.44 11.39 -15.76
CA HIS A 34 -10.21 12.05 -17.04
C HIS A 34 -11.49 12.71 -17.56
N ARG A 35 -11.33 13.65 -18.50
CA ARG A 35 -12.43 14.36 -19.17
C ARG A 35 -12.80 13.65 -20.47
N ALA A 36 -13.97 13.96 -21.04
CA ALA A 36 -14.47 13.29 -22.25
C ALA A 36 -13.62 13.55 -23.50
N ASP A 37 -13.03 14.74 -23.61
CA ASP A 37 -12.13 15.16 -24.69
C ASP A 37 -10.80 14.40 -24.72
N VAL A 38 -10.37 13.86 -23.57
CA VAL A 38 -9.13 13.07 -23.41
C VAL A 38 -9.43 11.63 -23.04
N CYS A 39 -10.60 11.13 -23.43
CA CYS A 39 -11.02 9.76 -23.11
C CYS A 39 -10.18 8.74 -23.90
N PRO A 40 -9.51 7.79 -23.24
CA PRO A 40 -8.77 6.73 -23.94
C PRO A 40 -9.69 5.71 -24.63
N ASN A 41 -10.98 5.67 -24.26
CA ASN A 41 -11.96 4.71 -24.79
C ASN A 41 -13.32 5.40 -25.06
N PRO A 42 -13.44 6.28 -26.06
CA PRO A 42 -14.68 7.02 -26.32
C PRO A 42 -15.84 6.11 -26.77
N ASN A 43 -15.54 4.96 -27.39
CA ASN A 43 -16.55 4.04 -27.92
C ASN A 43 -17.21 3.15 -26.84
N LYS A 44 -16.59 3.01 -25.66
CA LYS A 44 -17.14 2.20 -24.56
C LYS A 44 -18.17 3.02 -23.81
N ARG A 45 -19.42 3.02 -24.28
CA ARG A 45 -20.53 3.70 -23.58
C ARG A 45 -20.88 2.93 -22.31
N VAL A 46 -21.05 3.66 -21.21
CA VAL A 46 -21.42 3.09 -19.91
C VAL A 46 -22.60 3.89 -19.35
N CYS A 47 -23.60 3.22 -18.78
CA CYS A 47 -24.69 3.90 -18.09
C CYS A 47 -24.16 4.70 -16.90
N ARG A 48 -24.45 6.00 -16.86
CA ARG A 48 -24.01 6.89 -15.76
C ARG A 48 -24.71 6.62 -14.43
N GLY A 49 -25.88 6.00 -14.49
CA GLY A 49 -26.64 5.61 -13.31
C GLY A 49 -26.13 4.30 -12.74
N CYS A 50 -26.23 3.18 -13.46
CA CYS A 50 -25.93 1.86 -12.90
C CYS A 50 -24.50 1.36 -13.17
N GLY A 51 -23.73 2.00 -14.06
CA GLY A 51 -22.38 1.55 -14.44
C GLY A 51 -22.35 0.38 -15.41
N LEU A 52 -23.49 -0.03 -15.98
CA LEU A 52 -23.56 -1.11 -16.96
C LEU A 52 -22.89 -0.69 -18.28
N VAL A 53 -22.03 -1.56 -18.83
CA VAL A 53 -21.34 -1.34 -20.11
C VAL A 53 -22.31 -1.64 -21.25
N SER A 54 -22.42 -0.74 -22.22
CA SER A 54 -23.32 -0.84 -23.37
C SER A 54 -24.76 -1.23 -22.98
N PRO A 55 -25.42 -0.42 -22.14
CA PRO A 55 -26.79 -0.71 -21.72
C PRO A 55 -27.74 -0.63 -22.93
N PRO A 56 -28.80 -1.46 -22.99
CA PRO A 56 -29.88 -1.24 -23.94
C PRO A 56 -30.63 0.06 -23.61
N ASP A 57 -31.23 0.68 -24.62
CA ASP A 57 -31.87 2.00 -24.50
C ASP A 57 -32.94 2.02 -23.39
N ASP A 58 -33.70 0.93 -23.23
CA ASP A 58 -34.77 0.78 -22.23
C ASP A 58 -34.38 -0.08 -21.02
N HIS A 59 -33.15 0.03 -20.52
CA HIS A 59 -32.77 -0.66 -19.28
C HIS A 59 -33.33 0.03 -18.02
N GLN A 60 -33.87 -0.75 -17.09
CA GLN A 60 -34.31 -0.25 -15.80
C GLN A 60 -33.09 0.10 -14.93
N CYS A 61 -32.71 1.38 -14.94
CA CYS A 61 -31.50 1.86 -14.27
C CYS A 61 -31.71 2.08 -12.77
N SER A 62 -30.95 1.37 -11.93
CA SER A 62 -30.80 1.71 -10.51
C SER A 62 -29.52 2.55 -10.30
N PRO A 63 -29.64 3.86 -9.97
CA PRO A 63 -28.48 4.74 -9.88
C PRO A 63 -27.59 4.37 -8.69
N LYS A 64 -26.30 4.16 -8.96
CA LYS A 64 -25.24 3.87 -7.99
C LYS A 64 -24.03 4.74 -8.29
N CYS A 65 -23.64 5.58 -7.34
CA CYS A 65 -22.50 6.46 -7.49
C CYS A 65 -21.18 5.66 -7.42
N ALA A 66 -20.34 5.72 -8.45
CA ALA A 66 -19.06 5.01 -8.49
C ALA A 66 -18.03 5.51 -7.46
N LEU A 67 -18.24 6.72 -6.89
CA LEU A 67 -17.35 7.27 -5.88
C LEU A 67 -17.66 6.70 -4.49
N CYS A 68 -18.93 6.80 -4.06
CA CYS A 68 -19.32 6.49 -2.68
C CYS A 68 -20.31 5.33 -2.55
N GLY A 69 -20.77 4.74 -3.65
CA GLY A 69 -21.77 3.65 -3.67
C GLY A 69 -23.21 4.06 -3.35
N GLY A 70 -23.51 5.36 -3.21
CA GLY A 70 -24.84 5.84 -2.81
C GLY A 70 -25.88 5.88 -3.95
N PRO A 71 -27.18 6.04 -3.62
CA PRO A 71 -28.29 6.04 -4.59
C PRO A 71 -28.44 7.41 -5.29
N HIS A 72 -27.43 7.79 -6.06
CA HIS A 72 -27.39 9.02 -6.87
C HIS A 72 -26.42 8.83 -8.04
N LEU A 73 -26.47 9.71 -9.04
CA LEU A 73 -25.57 9.63 -10.20
C LEU A 73 -24.14 9.96 -9.78
N THR A 74 -23.17 9.35 -10.48
CA THR A 74 -21.77 9.62 -10.22
C THR A 74 -21.44 11.09 -10.47
N ALA A 75 -20.81 11.74 -9.48
CA ALA A 75 -20.51 13.18 -9.42
C ALA A 75 -21.70 14.13 -9.19
N ASP A 76 -22.86 13.62 -8.75
CA ASP A 76 -23.95 14.49 -8.31
C ASP A 76 -23.54 15.42 -7.17
N ARG A 77 -24.21 16.58 -7.09
CA ARG A 77 -23.95 17.59 -6.05
C ARG A 77 -24.16 17.06 -4.62
N THR A 78 -24.99 16.03 -4.48
CA THR A 78 -25.31 15.31 -3.25
C THR A 78 -24.17 14.37 -2.80
N CYS A 79 -23.26 14.00 -3.71
CA CYS A 79 -22.12 13.14 -3.40
C CYS A 79 -21.09 13.90 -2.57
N LYS A 80 -20.86 13.43 -1.34
CA LYS A 80 -19.83 14.00 -0.44
C LYS A 80 -18.41 13.72 -0.92
N GLU A 81 -18.23 12.65 -1.71
CA GLU A 81 -16.94 12.18 -2.21
C GLU A 81 -16.58 12.70 -3.60
N ARG A 82 -17.44 13.55 -4.20
CA ARG A 82 -17.13 14.23 -5.48
C ARG A 82 -15.90 15.14 -5.42
N PHE A 83 -15.52 15.59 -4.23
CA PHE A 83 -14.38 16.47 -4.04
C PHE A 83 -13.16 15.67 -3.58
N GLN A 84 -12.07 15.79 -4.31
CA GLN A 84 -10.80 15.23 -3.90
C GLN A 84 -10.33 15.91 -2.60
N VAL A 85 -10.01 15.10 -1.60
CA VAL A 85 -9.39 15.60 -0.38
C VAL A 85 -7.97 16.02 -0.71
N PRO A 86 -7.59 17.31 -0.57
CA PRO A 86 -6.25 17.76 -0.92
C PRO A 86 -5.17 16.96 -0.16
N TYR A 87 -4.03 16.71 -0.81
CA TYR A 87 -2.94 15.92 -0.23
C TYR A 87 -2.54 16.40 1.16
N VAL A 88 -2.49 17.72 1.39
CA VAL A 88 -2.16 18.32 2.68
C VAL A 88 -3.15 17.91 3.77
N VAL A 89 -4.45 17.87 3.46
CA VAL A 89 -5.50 17.43 4.38
C VAL A 89 -5.38 15.93 4.64
N ARG A 90 -5.15 15.12 3.60
CA ARG A 90 -4.92 13.67 3.72
C ARG A 90 -3.69 13.36 4.59
N ARG A 91 -2.57 14.04 4.35
CA ARG A 91 -1.32 13.94 5.12
C ARG A 91 -1.52 14.35 6.59
N ARG A 92 -2.26 15.44 6.84
CA ARG A 92 -2.58 15.91 8.20
C ARG A 92 -3.48 14.91 8.94
N ARG A 93 -4.51 14.36 8.29
CA ARG A 93 -5.36 13.29 8.86
C ARG A 93 -4.52 12.04 9.20
N ARG A 94 -3.63 11.62 8.31
CA ARG A 94 -2.70 10.49 8.56
C ARG A 94 -1.80 10.74 9.78
N ARG A 95 -1.21 11.94 9.89
CA ARG A 95 -0.40 12.33 11.05
C ARG A 95 -1.19 12.31 12.36
N ARG A 96 -2.45 12.81 12.36
CA ARG A 96 -3.33 12.75 13.53
C ARG A 96 -3.64 11.30 13.95
N ARG A 97 -4.01 10.43 12.99
CA ARG A 97 -4.25 9.01 13.27
C ARG A 97 -3.03 8.31 13.86
N LYS A 98 -1.82 8.60 13.35
CA LYS A 98 -0.57 8.07 13.92
C LYS A 98 -0.36 8.50 15.37
N ARG A 99 -0.63 9.76 15.71
CA ARG A 99 -0.52 10.27 17.10
C ARG A 99 -1.52 9.59 18.03
N VAL A 100 -2.78 9.48 17.62
CA VAL A 100 -3.82 8.79 18.40
C VAL A 100 -3.44 7.33 18.62
N LYS A 101 -2.98 6.62 17.59
CA LYS A 101 -2.52 5.23 17.73
C LYS A 101 -1.34 5.11 18.69
N LYS A 102 -0.35 6.01 18.61
CA LYS A 102 0.79 6.05 19.54
C LYS A 102 0.32 6.29 20.99
N SER A 103 -0.58 7.25 21.21
CA SER A 103 -1.13 7.52 22.55
C SER A 103 -1.94 6.34 23.09
N GLN A 104 -2.73 5.67 22.26
CA GLN A 104 -3.45 4.44 22.67
C GLN A 104 -2.48 3.31 23.00
N GLN A 105 -1.39 3.15 22.25
CA GLN A 105 -0.36 2.16 22.57
C GLN A 105 0.36 2.46 23.88
N GLN A 106 0.66 3.73 24.17
CA GLN A 106 1.27 4.13 25.44
C GLN A 106 0.35 3.85 26.63
N LEU A 107 -0.95 4.17 26.51
CA LEU A 107 -1.92 3.84 27.56
C LEU A 107 -2.07 2.33 27.76
N ALA A 108 -2.11 1.56 26.67
CA ALA A 108 -2.17 0.10 26.77
C ALA A 108 -0.91 -0.51 27.41
N GLU A 109 0.25 0.10 27.21
CA GLU A 109 1.51 -0.33 27.83
C GLU A 109 1.60 0.06 29.31
N GLU A 110 1.08 1.23 29.66
CA GLU A 110 0.98 1.71 31.04
C GLU A 110 0.06 0.80 31.87
N ASP A 111 -1.09 0.39 31.32
CA ASP A 111 -1.99 -0.57 31.97
C ASP A 111 -1.31 -1.93 32.19
N ARG A 112 -0.55 -2.44 31.21
CA ARG A 112 0.21 -3.71 31.35
C ARG A 112 1.33 -3.64 32.39
N SER A 113 2.00 -2.50 32.47
CA SER A 113 3.08 -2.28 33.45
C SER A 113 2.52 -2.24 34.87
N ARG A 114 1.29 -1.74 35.04
CA ARG A 114 0.64 -1.64 36.35
C ARG A 114 0.26 -3.00 36.93
N ASP A 115 -0.31 -3.90 36.13
CA ASP A 115 -0.67 -5.25 36.59
C ASP A 115 0.54 -6.13 36.94
N SER A 116 1.69 -5.90 36.28
CA SER A 116 2.92 -6.67 36.54
C SER A 116 3.57 -6.34 37.89
N SER A 117 3.21 -5.22 38.52
CA SER A 117 3.80 -4.74 39.79
C SER A 117 3.01 -5.12 41.05
N VAL A 118 1.84 -5.76 40.90
CA VAL A 118 0.99 -6.17 42.05
C VAL A 118 1.18 -7.66 42.43
N ALA A 119 1.99 -8.42 41.69
CA ALA A 119 2.16 -9.86 41.90
C ALA A 119 3.25 -10.26 42.92
N SER A 120 3.85 -9.32 43.68
CA SER A 120 4.94 -9.67 44.64
C SER A 120 4.85 -9.05 46.03
N ALA A 121 3.69 -8.53 46.43
CA ALA A 121 3.45 -8.23 47.84
C ALA A 121 2.58 -9.32 48.48
N PRO A 122 3.12 -10.19 49.37
CA PRO A 122 2.30 -11.08 50.18
C PRO A 122 1.43 -10.21 51.10
N ARG A 123 0.15 -10.08 50.78
CA ARG A 123 -0.83 -9.46 51.67
C ARG A 123 -1.05 -10.38 52.86
N GLN A 124 -0.36 -10.10 53.96
CA GLN A 124 -0.87 -10.42 55.28
C GLN A 124 -2.26 -9.80 55.43
N GLY A 125 -3.18 -10.62 55.95
CA GLY A 125 -4.60 -10.34 55.97
C GLY A 125 -4.99 -9.04 56.67
N ARG A 126 -5.91 -8.32 56.04
CA ARG A 126 -6.90 -7.54 56.78
C ARG A 126 -8.23 -7.64 56.05
N SER A 127 -9.09 -8.46 56.62
CA SER A 127 -10.52 -8.56 56.34
C SER A 127 -11.16 -7.18 56.59
N VAL A 128 -11.54 -6.50 55.51
CA VAL A 128 -12.50 -5.40 55.56
C VAL A 128 -13.60 -5.75 54.58
N THR A 129 -14.77 -6.02 55.13
CA THR A 129 -16.02 -6.33 54.45
C THR A 129 -16.45 -5.15 53.55
N PRO A 130 -16.85 -5.40 52.28
CA PRO A 130 -17.50 -4.37 51.48
C PRO A 130 -19.01 -4.45 51.71
N ALA A 131 -19.49 -3.76 52.73
CA ALA A 131 -20.90 -3.42 52.84
C ALA A 131 -21.23 -2.35 51.80
N GLY A 132 -21.98 -2.78 50.78
CA GLY A 132 -23.03 -2.03 50.10
C GLY A 132 -22.74 -0.58 49.67
N ARG A 133 -22.72 -0.35 48.35
CA ARG A 133 -23.43 0.77 47.73
C ARG A 133 -23.71 0.48 46.27
N ARG A 134 -24.87 -0.15 46.04
CA ARG A 134 -25.62 -0.01 44.79
C ARG A 134 -25.84 1.48 44.54
N ARG A 135 -25.34 1.99 43.42
CA ARG A 135 -25.82 3.24 42.83
C ARG A 135 -26.32 2.92 41.44
N ASP A 136 -27.59 2.53 41.41
CA ASP A 136 -28.47 2.72 40.26
C ASP A 136 -28.49 4.21 39.93
N HIS A 137 -27.93 4.62 38.79
CA HIS A 137 -28.29 5.88 38.14
C HIS A 137 -28.73 5.58 36.70
N SER A 138 -30.02 5.30 36.63
CA SER A 138 -30.86 5.40 35.46
C SER A 138 -30.91 6.85 34.95
N ARG A 139 -31.09 6.97 33.63
CA ARG A 139 -31.76 8.08 32.92
C ARG A 139 -31.14 9.49 33.03
N GLY A 140 -30.58 9.94 31.91
CA GLY A 140 -30.18 11.34 31.71
C GLY A 140 -30.18 11.78 30.25
N ARG A 141 -31.30 11.57 29.56
CA ARG A 141 -31.59 12.17 28.25
C ARG A 141 -32.00 13.62 28.50
N ALA A 142 -31.12 14.60 28.27
CA ALA A 142 -31.51 16.00 28.30
C ALA A 142 -30.72 16.85 27.28
N ARG A 143 -31.49 17.40 26.33
CA ARG A 143 -31.14 18.51 25.46
C ARG A 143 -31.15 19.80 26.27
N THR A 144 -30.08 20.59 26.20
CA THR A 144 -30.05 22.06 26.34
C THR A 144 -28.77 22.49 25.58
N LYS A 145 -28.74 23.31 24.53
CA LYS A 145 -29.40 24.59 24.22
C LYS A 145 -29.40 25.54 25.42
N GLY A 146 -28.19 25.99 25.78
CA GLY A 146 -27.96 27.05 26.76
C GLY A 146 -26.85 27.95 26.27
N ARG A 147 -27.24 29.01 25.56
CA ARG A 147 -26.43 30.23 25.42
C ARG A 147 -26.38 30.86 26.82
N SER A 148 -25.21 30.88 27.44
CA SER A 148 -24.99 31.70 28.64
C SER A 148 -23.58 32.24 28.60
N CYS A 149 -23.50 33.52 28.26
CA CYS A 149 -22.32 34.36 28.41
C CYS A 149 -21.97 34.46 29.90
N SER A 150 -20.96 33.71 30.33
CA SER A 150 -20.24 34.01 31.56
C SER A 150 -18.89 34.57 31.16
N ARG A 151 -18.69 35.86 31.46
CA ARG A 151 -17.40 36.54 31.51
C ARG A 151 -16.45 35.76 32.43
N ALA A 152 -15.85 34.70 31.92
CA ALA A 152 -14.69 34.09 32.53
C ALA A 152 -13.51 35.01 32.18
N ARG A 153 -12.97 35.63 33.24
CA ARG A 153 -11.72 36.36 33.27
C ARG A 153 -10.73 35.68 32.33
N ILE A 154 -10.42 36.34 31.22
CA ILE A 154 -9.39 35.90 30.26
C ILE A 154 -8.08 35.98 31.02
N GLN A 155 -7.67 34.89 31.66
CA GLN A 155 -6.25 34.65 31.86
C GLN A 155 -5.68 34.53 30.45
N GLU A 156 -4.93 35.56 30.06
CA GLU A 156 -4.17 35.59 28.83
C GLU A 156 -3.25 34.36 28.84
N VAL A 157 -3.70 33.29 28.18
CA VAL A 157 -2.87 32.12 27.94
C VAL A 157 -1.75 32.63 27.02
N PRO A 158 -0.49 32.63 27.46
CA PRO A 158 0.61 33.19 26.69
C PRO A 158 0.61 32.56 25.30
N THR A 159 0.61 33.40 24.27
CA THR A 159 0.62 32.89 22.92
C THR A 159 1.91 32.11 22.70
N TRP A 160 1.89 31.12 21.80
CA TRP A 160 3.09 30.37 21.42
C TRP A 160 4.28 31.28 21.10
N ALA A 161 4.02 32.49 20.59
CA ALA A 161 5.03 33.48 20.24
C ALA A 161 5.74 34.07 21.46
N ASP A 162 5.04 34.22 22.59
CA ASP A 162 5.61 34.75 23.83
C ASP A 162 6.54 33.71 24.48
N ARG A 163 6.19 32.41 24.38
CA ARG A 163 7.05 31.30 24.82
C ARG A 163 8.34 31.15 24.00
N ALA A 164 8.38 31.66 22.78
CA ALA A 164 9.56 31.58 21.92
C ALA A 164 10.57 32.72 22.17
N LYS A 165 10.15 33.82 22.82
CA LYS A 165 10.98 35.01 23.01
C LYS A 165 11.66 35.11 24.38
N SER A 166 11.24 34.32 25.37
CA SER A 166 11.64 34.54 26.76
C SER A 166 12.64 33.53 27.33
N LYS A 167 13.46 32.87 26.52
CA LYS A 167 14.58 32.06 27.04
C LYS A 167 15.91 32.71 26.63
N PRO A 168 16.57 33.49 27.52
CA PRO A 168 17.95 33.88 27.27
C PRO A 168 18.78 32.60 27.09
N ALA A 169 19.63 32.62 26.07
CA ALA A 169 20.47 31.49 25.69
C ALA A 169 21.34 31.08 26.89
N ALA A 170 20.92 30.03 27.58
CA ALA A 170 21.84 29.30 28.44
C ALA A 170 22.96 28.75 27.53
N PRO A 171 24.23 28.89 27.92
CA PRO A 171 25.34 28.30 27.16
C PRO A 171 25.03 26.80 26.97
N PRO A 172 25.28 26.25 25.77
CA PRO A 172 25.00 24.84 25.50
C PRO A 172 25.69 24.00 26.57
N PRO A 173 24.96 23.11 27.28
CA PRO A 173 25.60 22.22 28.23
C PRO A 173 26.65 21.44 27.45
N GLU A 174 27.87 21.49 27.94
CA GLU A 174 29.01 20.73 27.44
C GLU A 174 28.56 19.27 27.37
N VAL A 175 28.37 18.79 26.13
CA VAL A 175 27.87 17.44 25.87
C VAL A 175 29.01 16.49 26.22
N THR A 176 29.07 16.11 27.50
CA THR A 176 29.80 14.92 27.92
C THR A 176 29.23 13.78 27.09
N GLN A 177 30.03 13.30 26.13
CA GLN A 177 29.69 12.15 25.30
C GLN A 177 29.63 10.92 26.21
N VAL A 178 28.50 10.73 26.90
CA VAL A 178 28.19 9.47 27.54
C VAL A 178 28.08 8.47 26.41
N PRO A 179 28.96 7.43 26.36
CA PRO A 179 28.89 6.40 25.33
C PRO A 179 27.49 5.82 25.36
N LEU A 180 26.75 5.97 24.27
CA LEU A 180 25.42 5.42 24.12
C LEU A 180 25.56 3.91 24.35
N PRO A 181 24.83 3.30 25.31
CA PRO A 181 24.98 1.89 25.63
C PRO A 181 24.81 1.08 24.35
N GLU A 182 25.79 0.22 24.05
CA GLU A 182 25.79 -0.68 22.90
C GLU A 182 24.46 -1.41 22.87
N HIS A 183 23.58 -0.92 21.99
CA HIS A 183 22.26 -1.46 21.84
C HIS A 183 22.47 -2.80 21.16
N ARG A 184 22.42 -3.91 21.93
CA ARG A 184 22.40 -5.27 21.39
C ARG A 184 21.35 -5.29 20.29
N GLU A 185 21.79 -5.28 19.04
CA GLU A 185 20.90 -5.35 17.90
C GLU A 185 20.24 -6.72 17.95
N ASP A 186 18.92 -6.72 18.07
CA ASP A 186 18.13 -7.94 18.05
C ASP A 186 18.51 -8.74 16.79
N PRO A 187 18.89 -10.03 16.88
CA PRO A 187 19.35 -10.83 15.74
C PRO A 187 18.35 -10.85 14.58
N ARG A 188 17.07 -10.56 14.87
CA ARG A 188 16.02 -10.37 13.87
C ARG A 188 16.28 -9.16 12.96
N VAL A 189 16.83 -8.07 13.48
CA VAL A 189 17.13 -6.86 12.72
C VAL A 189 18.26 -7.14 11.73
N ALA A 190 19.31 -7.84 12.15
CA ALA A 190 20.40 -8.26 11.26
C ALA A 190 19.89 -9.10 10.08
N LYS A 191 19.00 -10.07 10.36
CA LYS A 191 18.37 -10.89 9.31
C LYS A 191 17.53 -10.05 8.34
N LEU A 192 16.74 -9.10 8.84
CA LEU A 192 15.94 -8.20 8.00
C LEU A 192 16.80 -7.25 7.15
N ILE A 193 17.96 -6.83 7.65
CA ILE A 193 18.93 -6.02 6.90
C ILE A 193 19.50 -6.85 5.74
N GLN A 194 19.87 -8.10 6.01
CA GLN A 194 20.38 -9.02 4.99
C GLN A 194 19.33 -9.34 3.92
N GLU A 195 18.09 -9.65 4.31
CA GLU A 195 16.98 -9.89 3.37
C GLU A 195 16.69 -8.64 2.52
N ASN A 196 16.71 -7.45 3.12
CA ASN A 196 16.56 -6.20 2.35
C ASN A 196 17.72 -5.96 1.38
N ALA A 197 18.94 -6.33 1.73
CA ALA A 197 20.08 -6.23 0.82
C ALA A 197 19.92 -7.19 -0.36
N CYS A 198 19.49 -8.44 -0.11
CA CYS A 198 19.22 -9.43 -1.14
C CYS A 198 18.12 -8.99 -2.11
N LEU A 199 16.97 -8.52 -1.59
CA LEU A 199 15.86 -8.02 -2.42
C LEU A 199 16.25 -6.79 -3.25
N LYS A 200 17.12 -5.91 -2.73
CA LYS A 200 17.62 -4.77 -3.49
C LYS A 200 18.49 -5.21 -4.67
N ALA A 201 19.33 -6.23 -4.48
CA ALA A 201 20.14 -6.79 -5.56
C ALA A 201 19.25 -7.44 -6.63
N GLU A 202 18.24 -8.21 -6.25
CA GLU A 202 17.27 -8.82 -7.18
C GLU A 202 16.50 -7.76 -7.99
N ILE A 203 16.05 -6.68 -7.35
CA ILE A 203 15.39 -5.56 -8.04
C ILE A 203 16.34 -4.88 -9.03
N GLN A 204 17.63 -4.75 -8.71
CA GLN A 204 18.62 -4.19 -9.63
C GLN A 204 18.85 -5.11 -10.83
N GLN A 205 18.91 -6.43 -10.61
CA GLN A 205 19.03 -7.42 -11.67
C GLN A 205 17.83 -7.36 -12.63
N LEU A 206 16.60 -7.39 -12.10
CA LEU A 206 15.39 -7.32 -12.93
C LEU A 206 15.30 -6.01 -13.73
N ARG A 207 15.83 -4.90 -13.20
CA ARG A 207 15.92 -3.63 -13.94
C ARG A 207 16.92 -3.71 -15.09
N ALA A 208 18.09 -4.33 -14.86
CA ALA A 208 19.08 -4.55 -15.91
C ALA A 208 18.54 -5.47 -17.01
N ASP A 209 17.82 -6.53 -16.65
CA ASP A 209 17.18 -7.44 -17.59
C ASP A 209 16.10 -6.72 -18.42
N LEU A 210 15.24 -5.90 -17.80
CA LEU A 210 14.26 -5.11 -18.55
C LEU A 210 14.92 -4.10 -19.51
N GLU A 211 16.07 -3.55 -19.12
CA GLU A 211 16.82 -2.65 -19.99
C GLU A 211 17.47 -3.40 -21.17
N SER A 212 17.99 -4.61 -20.94
CA SER A 212 18.54 -5.46 -22.01
C SER A 212 17.44 -5.88 -22.99
N PHE A 213 16.26 -6.29 -22.51
CA PHE A 213 15.10 -6.56 -23.35
C PHE A 213 14.70 -5.32 -24.18
N ARG A 214 14.64 -4.14 -23.56
CA ARG A 214 14.30 -2.91 -24.27
C ARG A 214 15.30 -2.57 -25.38
N LYS A 215 16.59 -2.78 -25.15
CA LYS A 215 17.64 -2.59 -26.17
C LYS A 215 17.47 -3.57 -27.32
N HIS A 216 17.20 -4.84 -27.03
CA HIS A 216 16.96 -5.87 -28.04
C HIS A 216 15.72 -5.57 -28.91
N TYR A 217 14.63 -5.07 -28.33
CA TYR A 217 13.45 -4.66 -29.11
C TYR A 217 13.70 -3.39 -29.93
N SER A 218 14.51 -2.47 -29.41
CA SER A 218 14.84 -1.24 -30.15
C SER A 218 15.69 -1.54 -31.38
N SER A 219 16.64 -2.49 -31.29
CA SER A 219 17.46 -2.90 -32.44
C SER A 219 16.71 -3.75 -33.46
N GLN A 220 15.67 -4.50 -33.06
CA GLN A 220 14.83 -5.25 -34.00
C GLN A 220 13.84 -4.35 -34.77
N GLY A 221 13.41 -3.23 -34.18
CA GLY A 221 12.46 -2.30 -34.80
C GLY A 221 12.96 -1.59 -36.06
N GLU A 222 14.27 -1.50 -36.29
CA GLU A 222 14.81 -0.86 -37.50
C GLU A 222 14.82 -1.77 -38.74
N ARG A 223 14.69 -3.10 -38.58
CA ARG A 223 14.74 -4.04 -39.71
C ARG A 223 13.40 -4.28 -40.43
N GLN A 224 12.29 -3.72 -39.92
CA GLN A 224 10.98 -3.78 -40.56
C GLN A 224 10.45 -2.39 -40.94
N GLN A 225 11.31 -1.51 -41.45
CA GLN A 225 10.80 -0.43 -42.30
C GLN A 225 10.23 -1.07 -43.56
N ILE A 226 8.94 -1.37 -43.53
CA ILE A 226 8.11 -1.51 -44.73
C ILE A 226 8.39 -0.24 -45.54
N PRO A 227 8.96 -0.35 -46.75
CA PRO A 227 9.25 0.83 -47.55
C PRO A 227 7.97 1.65 -47.67
N PRO A 228 8.06 3.00 -47.58
CA PRO A 228 6.88 3.84 -47.72
C PRO A 228 6.19 3.45 -49.04
N PRO A 229 4.84 3.32 -49.05
CA PRO A 229 4.12 3.01 -50.27
C PRO A 229 4.42 4.14 -51.26
N GLY A 230 5.33 3.85 -52.20
CA GLY A 230 5.61 4.74 -53.32
C GLY A 230 4.31 4.98 -54.06
N ASP A 231 4.04 6.25 -54.36
CA ASP A 231 2.87 6.69 -55.09
C ASP A 231 2.66 5.80 -56.33
N VAL A 232 1.67 4.90 -56.25
CA VAL A 232 1.30 4.02 -57.34
C VAL A 232 0.52 4.87 -58.33
N GLN A 233 1.26 5.52 -59.22
CA GLN A 233 0.72 6.17 -60.39
C GLN A 233 0.05 5.11 -61.27
N ALA A 234 -1.26 5.26 -61.43
CA ALA A 234 -2.12 4.38 -62.19
C ALA A 234 -1.64 4.27 -63.65
N CYS A 235 -1.03 3.14 -64.01
CA CYS A 235 -0.80 2.73 -65.39
C CYS A 235 -1.64 1.48 -65.68
N SER A 236 -2.76 1.72 -66.35
CA SER A 236 -3.60 0.69 -66.95
C SER A 236 -2.86 -0.04 -68.07
N GLY A 237 -2.85 -1.38 -68.00
CA GLY A 237 -2.76 -2.23 -69.19
C GLY A 237 -1.39 -2.85 -69.45
N LYS A 238 -1.23 -4.11 -69.03
CA LYS A 238 -0.99 -5.26 -69.91
C LYS A 238 -0.82 -6.52 -69.06
N ARG A 239 -1.64 -7.52 -69.37
CA ARG A 239 -1.54 -8.89 -68.84
C ARG A 239 -0.15 -9.43 -69.20
N ARG A 240 0.69 -9.68 -68.18
CA ARG A 240 1.88 -10.54 -68.30
C ARG A 240 1.73 -11.68 -67.32
N ALA A 241 2.02 -12.87 -67.83
CA ALA A 241 1.88 -14.15 -67.17
C ALA A 241 2.67 -14.19 -65.85
N SER A 242 2.02 -14.77 -64.85
CA SER A 242 2.52 -15.03 -63.50
C SER A 242 3.77 -15.94 -63.54
N PRO A 243 4.80 -15.67 -62.73
CA PRO A 243 5.83 -16.65 -62.43
C PRO A 243 5.32 -17.66 -61.40
N PRO A 244 5.81 -18.92 -61.42
CA PRO A 244 5.41 -19.94 -60.48
C PRO A 244 5.90 -19.58 -59.07
N GLN A 245 4.94 -19.35 -58.17
CA GLN A 245 5.16 -19.28 -56.73
C GLN A 245 5.48 -20.69 -56.23
N GLY A 246 6.73 -20.91 -55.84
CA GLY A 246 7.16 -22.15 -55.21
C GLY A 246 8.28 -21.87 -54.21
N GLU A 247 8.02 -22.25 -52.95
CA GLU A 247 9.00 -22.83 -52.01
C GLU A 247 9.75 -21.95 -50.99
N CYS A 248 9.50 -20.64 -50.84
CA CYS A 248 10.18 -19.84 -49.80
C CYS A 248 9.40 -19.57 -48.49
N ASP A 249 8.09 -19.81 -48.43
CA ASP A 249 7.25 -19.45 -47.26
C ASP A 249 7.23 -20.49 -46.11
N ALA A 250 7.86 -21.66 -46.29
CA ALA A 250 7.77 -22.73 -45.29
C ALA A 250 8.65 -22.49 -44.05
N MET A 251 9.82 -21.84 -44.19
CA MET A 251 10.78 -21.72 -43.08
C MET A 251 10.44 -20.67 -42.02
N GLU A 252 9.70 -19.60 -42.34
CA GLU A 252 9.36 -18.56 -41.35
C GLU A 252 8.30 -19.03 -40.34
N THR A 253 7.43 -19.95 -40.74
CA THR A 253 6.36 -20.45 -39.86
C THR A 253 6.88 -21.27 -38.68
N GLU A 254 8.00 -21.98 -38.85
CA GLU A 254 8.58 -22.82 -37.81
C GLU A 254 9.32 -22.01 -36.73
N SER A 255 9.96 -20.90 -37.13
CA SER A 255 10.62 -19.98 -36.19
C SER A 255 9.61 -19.24 -35.31
N ASN A 256 8.51 -18.77 -35.92
CA ASN A 256 7.43 -18.10 -35.20
C ASN A 256 6.69 -19.05 -34.25
N SER A 257 6.54 -20.32 -34.63
CA SER A 257 5.99 -21.38 -33.78
C SER A 257 6.83 -21.58 -32.50
N LYS A 258 8.15 -21.74 -32.64
CA LYS A 258 9.07 -21.92 -31.50
C LYS A 258 9.08 -20.71 -30.56
N ALA A 259 8.98 -19.50 -31.10
CA ALA A 259 8.88 -18.28 -30.29
C ALA A 259 7.57 -18.21 -29.48
N LEU A 260 6.44 -18.63 -30.07
CA LEU A 260 5.16 -18.72 -29.37
C LEU A 260 5.18 -19.77 -28.26
N GLU A 261 5.77 -20.94 -28.50
CA GLU A 261 5.92 -21.98 -27.48
C GLU A 261 6.79 -21.52 -26.30
N SER A 262 7.91 -20.84 -26.60
CA SER A 262 8.78 -20.25 -25.56
C SER A 262 8.02 -19.24 -24.70
N MET A 263 7.24 -18.35 -25.33
CA MET A 263 6.42 -17.37 -24.61
C MET A 263 5.35 -18.03 -23.74
N GLN A 264 4.69 -19.10 -24.24
CA GLN A 264 3.73 -19.87 -23.46
C GLN A 264 4.37 -20.56 -22.25
N GLN A 265 5.60 -21.07 -22.38
CA GLN A 265 6.33 -21.65 -21.26
C GLN A 265 6.66 -20.60 -20.19
N SER A 266 7.08 -19.39 -20.58
CA SER A 266 7.31 -18.29 -19.64
C SER A 266 6.04 -17.88 -18.90
N ILE A 267 4.90 -17.83 -19.59
CA ILE A 267 3.59 -17.54 -18.96
C ILE A 267 3.22 -18.61 -17.93
N LYS A 268 3.45 -19.90 -18.24
CA LYS A 268 3.22 -21.00 -17.30
C LYS A 268 4.12 -20.91 -16.07
N GLN A 269 5.41 -20.67 -16.24
CA GLN A 269 6.36 -20.49 -15.13
C GLN A 269 5.94 -19.32 -14.22
N LEU A 270 5.47 -18.22 -14.82
CA LEU A 270 5.01 -17.06 -14.06
C LEU A 270 3.74 -17.38 -13.25
N ALA A 271 2.80 -18.12 -13.84
CA ALA A 271 1.61 -18.61 -13.14
C ALA A 271 1.96 -19.52 -11.95
N ASP A 272 2.90 -20.45 -12.12
CA ASP A 272 3.36 -21.35 -11.04
C ASP A 272 4.09 -20.61 -9.92
N SER A 273 4.85 -19.57 -10.26
CA SER A 273 5.49 -18.70 -9.27
C SER A 273 4.44 -17.92 -8.44
N MET A 274 3.39 -17.40 -9.09
CA MET A 274 2.30 -16.69 -8.42
C MET A 274 1.51 -17.61 -7.49
N THR A 275 1.20 -18.83 -7.91
CA THR A 275 0.48 -19.80 -7.05
C THR A 275 1.32 -20.19 -5.83
N THR A 276 2.63 -20.33 -5.98
CA THR A 276 3.56 -20.59 -4.87
C THR A 276 3.59 -19.43 -3.87
N LEU A 277 3.61 -18.19 -4.36
CA LEU A 277 3.54 -16.99 -3.52
C LEU A 277 2.21 -16.91 -2.77
N LEU A 278 1.08 -17.19 -3.43
CA LEU A 278 -0.23 -17.21 -2.79
C LEU A 278 -0.31 -18.26 -1.68
N LYS A 279 0.23 -19.47 -1.89
CA LYS A 279 0.33 -20.50 -0.83
C LYS A 279 1.14 -20.02 0.37
N ARG A 280 2.26 -19.33 0.15
CA ARG A 280 3.08 -18.76 1.25
C ARG A 280 2.32 -17.67 2.01
N VAL A 281 1.57 -16.81 1.32
CA VAL A 281 0.73 -15.79 1.94
C VAL A 281 -0.35 -16.44 2.82
N SER A 282 -1.06 -17.46 2.32
CA SER A 282 -2.06 -18.20 3.12
C SER A 282 -1.46 -18.83 4.38
N SER A 283 -0.25 -19.40 4.31
CA SER A 283 0.44 -19.94 5.48
C SER A 283 0.81 -18.87 6.50
N LEU A 284 1.23 -17.69 6.04
CA LEU A 284 1.53 -16.55 6.92
C LEU A 284 0.27 -15.99 7.59
N GLU A 285 -0.86 -15.96 6.89
CA GLU A 285 -2.15 -15.55 7.47
C GLU A 285 -2.62 -16.54 8.55
N GLY A 286 -2.43 -17.85 8.35
CA GLY A 286 -2.71 -18.86 9.36
C GLY A 286 -1.87 -18.70 10.65
N THR A 287 -0.58 -18.40 10.51
CA THR A 287 0.29 -18.14 11.68
C THR A 287 -0.04 -16.83 12.40
N GLN A 288 -0.46 -15.79 11.68
CA GLN A 288 -0.94 -14.55 12.30
C GLN A 288 -2.26 -14.74 13.05
N ALA A 289 -3.18 -15.56 12.52
CA ALA A 289 -4.42 -15.89 13.20
C ALA A 289 -4.18 -16.64 14.53
N ALA A 290 -3.24 -17.60 14.54
CA ALA A 290 -2.86 -18.33 15.75
C ALA A 290 -2.21 -17.44 16.83
N LEU A 291 -1.45 -16.42 16.43
CA LEU A 291 -0.88 -15.42 17.35
C LEU A 291 -1.95 -14.44 17.89
N ALA A 292 -2.98 -14.14 17.08
CA ALA A 292 -4.03 -13.21 17.46
C ALA A 292 -5.06 -13.82 18.45
N THR A 293 -5.27 -15.14 18.42
CA THR A 293 -6.26 -15.80 19.29
C THR A 293 -5.77 -16.07 20.71
N GLY A 294 -4.49 -15.83 21.03
CA GLY A 294 -3.96 -16.01 22.40
C GLY A 294 -4.16 -17.42 22.97
N SER A 295 -4.49 -18.38 22.11
CA SER A 295 -4.70 -19.78 22.49
C SER A 295 -3.32 -20.41 22.63
N SER A 296 -2.83 -20.49 23.87
CA SER A 296 -1.67 -21.29 24.24
C SER A 296 -1.81 -22.68 23.60
N PRO A 297 -0.75 -23.22 22.96
CA PRO A 297 -0.81 -24.56 22.38
C PRO A 297 -1.21 -25.55 23.49
N PRO A 298 -2.05 -26.56 23.19
CA PRO A 298 -2.42 -27.56 24.17
C PRO A 298 -1.13 -28.20 24.70
N LYS A 299 -0.90 -28.08 26.01
CA LYS A 299 0.16 -28.81 26.71
C LYS A 299 -0.03 -30.29 26.37
N GLY A 300 0.86 -30.82 25.54
CA GLY A 300 0.89 -32.24 25.23
C GLY A 300 0.99 -33.08 26.52
N PRO A 301 0.47 -34.31 26.52
CA PRO A 301 0.49 -35.16 27.69
C PRO A 301 1.92 -35.42 28.16
N ASN A 302 2.08 -35.37 29.49
CA ASN A 302 3.30 -35.56 30.25
C ASN A 302 4.23 -36.62 29.62
N ARG A 303 5.38 -36.16 29.12
CA ARG A 303 6.50 -37.04 28.79
C ARG A 303 7.08 -37.55 30.10
N ALA A 304 6.78 -38.80 30.41
CA ALA A 304 7.35 -39.54 31.51
C ALA A 304 8.88 -39.41 31.49
N GLN A 305 9.43 -39.20 32.68
CA GLN A 305 10.85 -39.28 32.96
C GLN A 305 11.34 -40.67 32.55
N SER A 306 12.43 -40.72 31.80
CA SER A 306 13.28 -41.90 31.72
C SER A 306 14.72 -41.49 31.98
N PRO A 307 15.49 -42.36 32.66
CA PRO A 307 16.66 -41.96 33.40
C PRO A 307 17.92 -41.93 32.53
N ALA A 308 18.93 -41.31 33.12
CA ALA A 308 20.29 -41.19 32.63
C ALA A 308 20.91 -42.52 32.21
N GLY A 309 21.78 -42.45 31.19
CA GLY A 309 22.82 -43.44 30.95
C GLY A 309 22.79 -44.05 29.56
N ALA A 310 23.59 -43.51 28.65
CA ALA A 310 24.41 -44.29 27.72
C ALA A 310 25.27 -43.33 26.89
N VAL A 311 26.56 -43.36 27.18
CA VAL A 311 27.63 -42.89 26.31
C VAL A 311 27.62 -43.77 25.06
N THR A 312 27.44 -43.17 23.88
CA THR A 312 27.80 -43.80 22.61
C THR A 312 28.68 -42.84 21.82
N VAL A 313 29.95 -43.22 21.77
CA VAL A 313 30.97 -42.77 20.83
C VAL A 313 30.59 -43.30 19.45
N ASN A 314 30.83 -42.49 18.40
CA ASN A 314 31.25 -42.85 17.03
C ASN A 314 30.69 -41.87 15.98
N PRO A 315 31.25 -41.83 14.75
CA PRO A 315 32.65 -41.55 14.45
C PRO A 315 32.76 -40.42 13.41
N THR A 316 33.98 -39.92 13.23
CA THR A 316 34.44 -39.12 12.09
C THR A 316 34.01 -39.74 10.76
N GLY A 317 33.20 -39.01 10.00
CA GLY A 317 32.83 -39.34 8.62
C GLY A 317 33.44 -38.31 7.67
N ASP A 318 34.51 -38.72 7.01
CA ASP A 318 35.11 -38.11 5.83
C ASP A 318 34.04 -37.68 4.81
N TRP A 319 34.06 -36.41 4.41
CA TRP A 319 33.50 -35.99 3.14
C TRP A 319 34.62 -35.50 2.24
N LEU A 320 34.94 -36.35 1.27
CA LEU A 320 35.77 -36.08 0.11
C LEU A 320 35.35 -34.75 -0.53
N SER A 321 36.29 -33.80 -0.60
CA SER A 321 36.28 -32.75 -1.61
C SER A 321 36.95 -33.30 -2.87
N GLN A 322 36.15 -33.60 -3.88
CA GLN A 322 36.60 -33.71 -5.27
C GLN A 322 35.78 -32.76 -6.13
N ASN A 323 36.48 -32.17 -7.11
CA ASN A 323 35.97 -31.59 -8.37
C ASN A 323 35.31 -30.20 -8.27
N SER A 324 35.61 -29.20 -9.12
CA SER A 324 36.48 -29.14 -10.29
C SER A 324 36.85 -27.69 -10.61
N ASN A 325 38.11 -27.54 -10.98
CA ASN A 325 38.67 -26.68 -12.01
C ASN A 325 37.65 -26.17 -13.07
N TYR A 326 37.55 -24.85 -13.25
CA TYR A 326 37.30 -24.23 -14.57
C TYR A 326 37.94 -22.84 -14.56
N GLY A 327 39.06 -22.75 -15.28
CA GLY A 327 39.67 -21.50 -15.69
C GLY A 327 38.90 -20.82 -16.82
N GLY A 328 39.19 -19.54 -17.01
CA GLY A 328 38.68 -18.76 -18.13
C GLY A 328 39.14 -17.32 -18.03
N GLN A 329 40.37 -17.06 -18.48
CA GLN A 329 40.79 -15.75 -18.96
C GLN A 329 40.08 -15.47 -20.29
N HIS A 330 39.57 -14.25 -20.49
CA HIS A 330 39.79 -13.38 -21.64
C HIS A 330 39.12 -12.02 -21.39
#